data_AF-A0A381PJZ8-F1
#
_entry.id   AF-A0A381PJZ8-F1
#
_cell.length_a   1.000
_cell.length_b   1.000
_cell.length_c   1.000
_cell.angle_alpha   90.00
_cell.angle_beta   90.00
_cell.angle_gamma   90.00
#
_symmetry.space_group_name_H-M   'P 1'
#
loop_
_entity.id
_entity.type
_entity.pdbx_description
1 polymer ?
#
loop_
_entity_poly.entity_id
_entity_poly.type
_entity_poly.pdbx_seq_one_letter_code
_entity_poly.pdbx_strand_id
1 'polypeptide(L)'
;MGVLHRPASQIVLVDTPGIHKPVTRLGERLNETAQSALTEVDVACLVIDATASIGRGDRFIAEHLPPESIVILTKCDRASPDMVVQQLAEASLFDAEAYFPVSGLTGEGLPALVEHLENRLSEGPAYFPADQITDLPEPWFIAELVREQLLSRFHDELPYSIATRVTEWDGPRIRCEILVERESQKGMVIGRNGDVLKQVGIAVRSQLANGGEGIHLELRVKVDKDWQRKSESLDRLLDFQEPD
;
A
#
# COMPACT_ATOMS: atom_id res chain seq x y z
N MET A 1 4.67 -4.04 6.47
CA MET A 1 3.62 -5.00 6.87
C MET A 1 2.70 -4.35 7.90
N GLY A 2 1.51 -4.90 8.13
CA GLY A 2 0.61 -4.53 9.22
C GLY A 2 0.45 -5.68 10.21
N VAL A 3 0.15 -5.39 11.47
CA VAL A 3 -0.02 -6.41 12.51
C VAL A 3 -1.36 -6.21 13.22
N LEU A 4 -2.20 -7.23 13.18
CA LEU A 4 -3.47 -7.29 13.90
C LEU A 4 -3.30 -8.14 15.17
N HIS A 5 -3.33 -7.49 16.33
CA HIS A 5 -3.27 -8.15 17.64
C HIS A 5 -4.65 -8.51 18.15
N ARG A 6 -4.77 -9.73 18.67
CA ARG A 6 -6.00 -10.27 19.25
C ARG A 6 -5.65 -11.00 20.55
N PRO A 7 -6.61 -11.26 21.45
CA PRO A 7 -6.29 -11.84 22.77
C PRO A 7 -5.54 -13.18 22.73
N ALA A 8 -5.72 -13.98 21.67
CA ALA A 8 -5.12 -15.31 21.53
C ALA A 8 -4.43 -15.55 20.19
N SER A 9 -4.27 -14.52 19.35
CA SER A 9 -3.73 -14.64 18.00
C SER A 9 -3.07 -13.34 17.53
N GLN A 10 -2.18 -13.46 16.55
CA GLN A 10 -1.56 -12.34 15.86
C GLN A 10 -1.56 -12.63 14.37
N ILE A 11 -2.15 -11.73 13.58
CA ILE A 11 -2.15 -11.83 12.11
C ILE A 11 -1.18 -10.78 11.56
N VAL A 12 -0.20 -11.24 10.78
CA VAL A 12 0.76 -10.37 10.09
C VAL A 12 0.31 -10.22 8.64
N LEU A 13 -0.05 -9.00 8.26
CA LEU A 13 -0.53 -8.63 6.93
C LEU A 13 0.65 -8.13 6.09
N VAL A 14 1.02 -8.89 5.07
CA VAL A 14 2.03 -8.48 4.10
C VAL A 14 1.32 -7.79 2.94
N ASP A 15 1.57 -6.50 2.76
CA ASP A 15 1.10 -5.79 1.58
C ASP A 15 2.07 -6.04 0.43
N THR A 16 1.54 -6.46 -0.71
CA THR A 16 2.31 -6.66 -1.94
C THR A 16 1.95 -5.54 -2.91
N PRO A 17 2.93 -4.94 -3.61
CA PRO A 17 2.63 -4.03 -4.72
C PRO A 17 1.62 -4.65 -5.69
N GLY A 18 0.65 -3.85 -6.14
CA GLY A 18 -0.39 -4.34 -7.05
C GLY A 18 0.20 -4.99 -8.30
N ILE A 19 -0.06 -6.29 -8.49
CA ILE A 19 0.44 -7.04 -9.64
C ILE A 19 -0.30 -6.55 -10.88
N HIS A 20 0.45 -6.01 -11.83
CA HIS A 20 -0.09 -5.57 -13.12
C HIS A 20 0.84 -6.04 -14.22
N LYS A 21 0.34 -6.15 -15.46
CA LYS A 21 1.20 -6.47 -16.61
C LYS A 21 2.30 -5.41 -16.68
N PRO A 22 3.58 -5.76 -16.46
CA PRO A 22 4.60 -4.76 -16.27
C PRO A 22 4.91 -4.10 -17.62
N VAL A 23 4.90 -2.77 -17.63
CA VAL A 23 5.26 -1.94 -18.80
C VAL A 23 6.64 -1.29 -18.59
N THR A 24 7.17 -1.38 -17.37
CA THR A 24 8.45 -0.80 -16.93
C THR A 24 9.23 -1.81 -16.08
N ARG A 25 10.55 -1.62 -15.96
CA ARG A 25 11.40 -2.45 -15.09
C ARG A 25 11.03 -2.39 -13.61
N LEU A 26 10.50 -1.26 -13.15
CA LEU A 26 9.92 -1.13 -11.81
C LEU A 26 8.73 -2.10 -11.68
N GLY A 27 7.82 -2.13 -12.66
CA GLY A 27 6.71 -3.08 -12.68
C GLY A 27 7.18 -4.54 -12.68
N GLU A 28 8.24 -4.88 -13.41
CA GLU A 28 8.81 -6.24 -13.41
C GLU A 28 9.31 -6.63 -12.01
N ARG A 29 10.12 -5.77 -11.37
CA ARG A 29 10.61 -6.01 -10.00
C ARG A 29 9.50 -6.08 -8.97
N LEU A 30 8.50 -5.19 -9.04
CA LEU A 30 7.36 -5.19 -8.13
C LEU A 30 6.56 -6.50 -8.23
N ASN A 31 6.41 -7.04 -9.46
CA ASN A 31 5.78 -8.34 -9.67
C ASN A 31 6.62 -9.50 -9.12
N GLU A 32 7.94 -9.49 -9.32
CA GLU A 32 8.85 -10.50 -8.75
C GLU A 32 8.80 -10.51 -7.21
N THR A 33 8.78 -9.33 -6.59
CA THR A 33 8.61 -9.18 -5.13
C THR A 33 7.25 -9.72 -4.68
N ALA A 34 6.17 -9.38 -5.38
CA ALA A 34 4.83 -9.86 -5.03
C ALA A 34 4.70 -11.39 -5.17
N GLN A 35 5.30 -11.98 -6.22
CA GLN A 35 5.31 -13.44 -6.40
C GLN A 35 6.15 -14.15 -5.34
N SER A 36 7.30 -13.58 -4.94
CA SER A 36 8.12 -14.16 -3.89
C SER A 36 7.40 -14.12 -2.54
N ALA A 37 6.72 -13.02 -2.23
CA ALA A 37 5.91 -12.90 -1.01
C ALA A 37 4.81 -13.97 -0.91
N LEU A 38 4.18 -14.35 -2.03
CA LEU A 38 3.17 -15.42 -2.04
C LEU A 38 3.71 -16.80 -1.60
N THR A 39 5.04 -17.02 -1.66
CA THR A 39 5.65 -18.28 -1.20
C THR A 39 5.96 -18.30 0.30
N GLU A 40 5.94 -17.14 0.96
CA GLU A 40 6.31 -16.98 2.37
C GLU A 40 5.11 -16.74 3.30
N VAL A 41 3.90 -16.64 2.75
CA VAL A 41 2.66 -16.40 3.52
C VAL A 41 1.87 -17.68 3.77
N ASP A 42 1.23 -17.77 4.93
CA ASP A 42 0.35 -18.91 5.28
C ASP A 42 -0.97 -18.90 4.49
N VAL A 43 -1.45 -17.70 4.11
CA VAL A 43 -2.70 -17.48 3.40
C VAL A 43 -2.53 -16.34 2.40
N ALA A 44 -2.91 -16.56 1.15
CA ALA A 44 -2.95 -15.53 0.12
C ALA A 44 -4.36 -14.93 -0.01
N CYS A 45 -4.45 -13.61 -0.11
CA CYS A 45 -5.72 -12.88 -0.21
C CYS A 45 -5.77 -12.05 -1.50
N LEU A 46 -6.72 -12.34 -2.39
CA LEU A 46 -6.99 -11.53 -3.57
C LEU A 46 -8.07 -10.50 -3.27
N VAL A 47 -7.72 -9.21 -3.38
CA VAL A 47 -8.66 -8.11 -3.14
C VAL A 47 -9.23 -7.59 -4.46
N ILE A 48 -10.55 -7.62 -4.62
CA ILE A 48 -11.28 -7.20 -5.82
C ILE A 48 -12.23 -6.06 -5.47
N ASP A 49 -12.35 -5.05 -6.33
CA ASP A 49 -13.26 -3.91 -6.15
C ASP A 49 -14.69 -4.27 -6.58
N ALA A 50 -15.66 -4.23 -5.66
CA ALA A 50 -17.07 -4.50 -5.95
C ALA A 50 -17.71 -3.53 -6.97
N THR A 51 -17.11 -2.37 -7.18
CA THR A 51 -17.64 -1.30 -8.04
C THR A 51 -17.05 -1.29 -9.44
N ALA A 52 -16.05 -2.12 -9.71
CA ALA A 52 -15.37 -2.22 -11.00
C ALA A 52 -15.54 -3.62 -11.60
N SER A 53 -15.53 -3.74 -12.94
CA SER A 53 -15.57 -5.06 -13.58
C SER A 53 -14.27 -5.82 -13.35
N ILE A 54 -14.34 -7.12 -13.11
CA ILE A 54 -13.17 -7.99 -13.00
C ILE A 54 -12.38 -7.98 -14.31
N GLY A 55 -11.21 -7.35 -14.27
CA GLY A 55 -10.36 -7.10 -15.41
C GLY A 55 -9.43 -8.26 -15.72
N ARG A 56 -8.62 -8.08 -16.79
CA ARG A 56 -7.56 -9.03 -17.13
C ARG A 56 -6.48 -9.14 -16.06
N GLY A 57 -6.24 -8.07 -15.30
CA GLY A 57 -5.27 -8.07 -14.20
C GLY A 57 -5.71 -8.99 -13.07
N ASP A 58 -6.95 -8.81 -12.60
CA ASP A 58 -7.53 -9.65 -11.53
C ASP A 58 -7.52 -11.13 -11.91
N ARG A 59 -7.91 -11.44 -13.15
CA ARG A 59 -7.89 -12.80 -13.71
C ARG A 59 -6.49 -13.38 -13.77
N PHE A 60 -5.52 -12.59 -14.22
CA PHE A 60 -4.13 -13.01 -14.27
C PHE A 60 -3.60 -13.34 -12.87
N ILE A 61 -3.89 -12.52 -11.86
CA ILE A 61 -3.48 -12.81 -10.48
C ILE A 61 -4.17 -14.07 -9.99
N ALA A 62 -5.48 -14.18 -10.19
CA ALA A 62 -6.27 -15.34 -9.78
C ALA A 62 -5.72 -16.67 -10.35
N GLU A 63 -5.27 -16.69 -11.60
CA GLU A 63 -4.65 -17.87 -12.22
C GLU A 63 -3.33 -18.33 -11.54
N HIS A 64 -2.68 -17.46 -10.78
CA HIS A 64 -1.41 -17.73 -10.10
C HIS A 64 -1.57 -17.91 -8.59
N LEU A 65 -2.81 -17.87 -8.07
CA LEU A 65 -3.08 -18.05 -6.65
C LEU A 65 -3.09 -19.53 -6.27
N PRO A 66 -2.61 -19.87 -5.06
CA PRO A 66 -2.83 -21.20 -4.51
C PRO A 66 -4.34 -21.45 -4.30
N PRO A 67 -4.83 -22.71 -4.41
CA PRO A 67 -6.25 -23.04 -4.20
C PRO A 67 -6.80 -22.61 -2.83
N GLU A 68 -5.94 -22.59 -1.81
CA GLU A 68 -6.26 -22.17 -0.44
C GLU A 68 -6.34 -20.64 -0.26
N SER A 69 -6.36 -19.90 -1.37
CA SER A 69 -6.48 -18.45 -1.34
C SER A 69 -7.88 -18.00 -0.96
N ILE A 70 -7.98 -16.79 -0.43
CA ILE A 70 -9.23 -16.14 -0.09
C ILE A 70 -9.45 -14.98 -1.06
N VAL A 71 -10.67 -14.82 -1.55
CA VAL A 71 -11.09 -13.65 -2.33
C VAL A 71 -11.84 -12.68 -1.43
N ILE A 72 -11.38 -11.44 -1.38
CA ILE A 72 -11.96 -10.35 -0.63
C ILE A 72 -12.57 -9.37 -1.63
N LEU A 73 -13.90 -9.29 -1.67
CA LEU A 73 -14.61 -8.31 -2.47
C LEU A 73 -14.80 -7.03 -1.64
N THR A 74 -13.99 -6.00 -1.89
CA THR A 74 -13.95 -4.76 -1.10
C THR A 74 -14.86 -3.65 -1.67
N LYS A 75 -15.03 -2.56 -0.93
CA LYS A 75 -15.88 -1.39 -1.26
C LYS A 75 -17.37 -1.73 -1.41
N CYS A 76 -17.86 -2.76 -0.70
CA CYS A 76 -19.27 -3.11 -0.72
C CYS A 76 -20.19 -1.99 -0.22
N ASP A 77 -19.69 -1.03 0.56
CA ASP A 77 -20.41 0.18 0.98
C ASP A 77 -20.82 1.10 -0.19
N ARG A 78 -20.19 0.93 -1.36
CA ARG A 78 -20.47 1.70 -2.58
C ARG A 78 -21.14 0.88 -3.69
N ALA A 79 -21.28 -0.42 -3.50
CA ALA A 79 -21.89 -1.32 -4.48
C ALA A 79 -23.36 -1.60 -4.11
N SER A 80 -24.23 -1.76 -5.11
CA SER A 80 -25.58 -2.26 -4.84
C SER A 80 -25.53 -3.75 -4.49
N PRO A 81 -26.53 -4.30 -3.77
CA PRO A 81 -26.60 -5.74 -3.50
C PRO A 81 -26.51 -6.59 -4.77
N ASP A 82 -27.15 -6.17 -5.86
CA ASP A 82 -27.09 -6.86 -7.15
C ASP A 82 -25.67 -6.85 -7.74
N MET A 83 -24.95 -5.73 -7.63
CA MET A 83 -23.55 -5.65 -8.07
C MET A 83 -22.67 -6.61 -7.26
N VAL A 84 -22.84 -6.65 -5.94
CA VAL A 84 -22.08 -7.57 -5.07
C VAL A 84 -22.33 -9.03 -5.48
N VAL A 85 -23.59 -9.42 -5.69
CA VAL A 85 -23.94 -10.78 -6.13
C VAL A 85 -23.33 -11.12 -7.49
N GLN A 86 -23.39 -10.19 -8.46
CA GLN A 86 -22.80 -10.38 -9.78
C GLN A 86 -21.28 -10.57 -9.70
N GLN A 87 -20.61 -9.74 -8.91
CA GLN A 87 -19.15 -9.81 -8.72
C GLN A 87 -18.72 -11.09 -8.03
N LEU A 88 -19.44 -11.54 -7.00
CA LEU A 88 -19.18 -12.82 -6.34
C LEU A 88 -19.40 -13.99 -7.30
N ALA A 89 -20.44 -13.95 -8.14
CA ALA A 89 -20.67 -14.97 -9.16
C ALA A 89 -19.52 -15.01 -10.18
N GLU A 90 -19.01 -13.85 -10.61
CA GLU A 90 -17.87 -13.80 -11.53
C GLU A 90 -16.56 -14.26 -10.87
N ALA A 91 -16.30 -13.84 -9.63
CA ALA A 91 -15.13 -14.24 -8.85
C ALA A 91 -15.14 -15.72 -8.45
N SER A 92 -16.30 -16.36 -8.37
CA SER A 92 -16.41 -17.81 -8.10
C SER A 92 -15.67 -18.67 -9.12
N LEU A 93 -15.38 -18.13 -10.32
CA LEU A 93 -14.59 -18.78 -11.36
C LEU A 93 -13.09 -18.92 -11.01
N PHE A 94 -12.65 -18.29 -9.92
CA PHE A 94 -11.26 -18.31 -9.47
C PHE A 94 -10.90 -19.51 -8.59
N ASP A 95 -11.87 -20.37 -8.25
CA ASP A 95 -11.66 -21.60 -7.46
C ASP A 95 -10.91 -21.36 -6.13
N ALA A 96 -11.25 -20.25 -5.47
CA ALA A 96 -10.70 -19.89 -4.17
C ALA A 96 -11.46 -20.60 -3.04
N GLU A 97 -10.79 -20.81 -1.91
CA GLU A 97 -11.35 -21.49 -0.74
C GLU A 97 -12.56 -20.75 -0.15
N ALA A 98 -12.48 -19.41 -0.10
CA ALA A 98 -13.52 -18.59 0.51
C ALA A 98 -13.64 -17.21 -0.14
N TYR A 99 -14.83 -16.63 -0.01
CA TYR A 99 -15.19 -15.33 -0.59
C TYR A 99 -15.84 -14.44 0.46
N PHE A 100 -15.27 -13.25 0.68
CA PHE A 100 -15.75 -12.31 1.70
C PHE A 100 -16.11 -10.96 1.08
N PRO A 101 -17.40 -10.59 1.01
CA PRO A 101 -17.80 -9.22 0.74
C PRO A 101 -17.55 -8.36 1.97
N VAL A 102 -16.77 -7.29 1.81
CA VAL A 102 -16.35 -6.42 2.91
C VAL A 102 -16.40 -4.94 2.53
N SER A 103 -16.45 -4.09 3.56
CA SER A 103 -16.09 -2.69 3.44
C SER A 103 -14.97 -2.35 4.41
N GLY A 104 -13.82 -1.96 3.86
CA GLY A 104 -12.74 -1.39 4.68
C GLY A 104 -13.10 -0.04 5.32
N LEU A 105 -14.10 0.66 4.78
CA LEU A 105 -14.54 1.95 5.30
C LEU A 105 -15.50 1.81 6.48
N THR A 106 -16.51 0.94 6.36
CA THR A 106 -17.53 0.76 7.42
C THR A 106 -17.16 -0.36 8.40
N GLY A 107 -16.23 -1.23 8.03
CA GLY A 107 -15.86 -2.43 8.77
C GLY A 107 -16.82 -3.60 8.57
N GLU A 108 -17.85 -3.47 7.73
CA GLU A 108 -18.78 -4.56 7.43
C GLU A 108 -18.05 -5.74 6.78
N GLY A 109 -18.39 -6.96 7.20
CA GLY A 109 -17.77 -8.20 6.72
C GLY A 109 -16.37 -8.50 7.29
N LEU A 110 -15.65 -7.49 7.79
CA LEU A 110 -14.30 -7.69 8.36
C LEU A 110 -14.26 -8.65 9.55
N PRO A 111 -15.20 -8.64 10.51
CA PRO A 111 -15.16 -9.59 11.62
C PRO A 111 -15.16 -11.06 11.19
N ALA A 112 -15.99 -11.40 10.19
CA ALA A 112 -16.07 -12.76 9.66
C ALA A 112 -14.80 -13.15 8.88
N LEU A 113 -14.25 -12.21 8.10
CA LEU A 113 -12.96 -12.40 7.41
C LEU A 113 -11.84 -12.65 8.43
N VAL A 114 -11.74 -11.82 9.47
CA VAL A 114 -10.71 -11.96 10.51
C VAL A 114 -10.85 -13.28 11.25
N GLU A 115 -12.06 -13.68 11.64
CA GLU A 115 -12.30 -14.97 12.30
C GLU A 115 -11.88 -16.15 11.40
N HIS A 116 -12.15 -16.08 10.10
CA HIS A 116 -11.72 -17.10 9.16
C HIS A 116 -10.18 -17.17 9.05
N LEU A 117 -9.51 -16.02 8.99
CA LEU A 117 -8.05 -15.94 9.00
C LEU A 117 -7.44 -16.45 10.33
N GLU A 118 -8.05 -16.15 11.47
CA GLU A 118 -7.61 -16.63 12.79
C GLU A 118 -7.61 -18.17 12.85
N ASN A 119 -8.64 -18.81 12.28
CA ASN A 119 -8.76 -20.28 12.24
C ASN A 119 -7.72 -20.97 11.32
N ARG A 120 -7.02 -20.19 10.49
CA ARG A 120 -5.96 -20.66 9.59
C ARG A 120 -4.57 -20.53 10.19
N LEU A 121 -4.42 -19.80 11.30
CA LEU A 121 -3.13 -19.57 11.93
C LEU A 121 -2.59 -20.88 12.53
N SER A 122 -1.31 -21.13 12.30
CA SER A 122 -0.58 -22.18 13.00
C SER A 122 -0.31 -21.77 14.46
N GLU A 123 -0.32 -22.73 15.38
CA GLU A 123 0.12 -22.47 16.76
C GLU A 123 1.58 -21.99 16.77
N GLY A 124 1.84 -20.87 17.47
CA GLY A 124 3.15 -20.28 17.53
C GLY A 124 3.23 -19.08 18.49
N PRO A 125 4.43 -18.55 18.73
CA PRO A 125 4.58 -17.33 19.49
C PRO A 125 4.04 -16.13 18.71
N ALA A 126 3.66 -15.06 19.42
CA ALA A 126 3.54 -13.75 18.81
C ALA A 126 4.93 -13.28 18.34
N TYR A 127 5.05 -12.87 17.09
CA TYR A 127 6.30 -12.38 16.49
C TYR A 127 6.56 -10.91 16.80
N PHE A 128 5.51 -10.12 17.01
CA PHE A 128 5.59 -8.69 17.29
C PHE A 128 5.03 -8.30 18.68
N PRO A 129 5.59 -7.26 19.34
CA PRO A 129 5.04 -6.66 20.56
C PRO A 129 3.58 -6.21 20.39
N ALA A 130 2.80 -6.26 21.48
CA ALA A 130 1.34 -6.05 21.47
C ALA A 130 0.87 -4.65 21.05
N ASP A 131 1.76 -3.65 21.09
CA ASP A 131 1.53 -2.26 20.69
C ASP A 131 2.02 -1.96 19.26
N GLN A 132 2.76 -2.88 18.64
CA GLN A 132 3.32 -2.68 17.32
C GLN A 132 2.28 -2.96 16.23
N ILE A 133 1.77 -1.92 15.58
CA ILE A 133 0.76 -2.04 14.51
C ILE A 133 1.43 -2.24 13.13
N THR A 134 2.69 -1.84 12.98
CA THR A 134 3.46 -1.99 11.74
C THR A 134 4.95 -2.23 12.07
N ASP A 135 5.65 -2.92 11.19
CA ASP A 135 7.10 -3.14 11.21
C ASP A 135 7.88 -2.13 10.35
N LEU A 136 7.16 -1.21 9.69
CA LEU A 136 7.77 -0.21 8.83
C LEU A 136 8.59 0.76 9.68
N PRO A 137 9.89 0.99 9.35
CA PRO A 137 10.67 2.02 9.99
C PRO A 137 9.98 3.38 9.88
N GLU A 138 10.04 4.20 10.95
CA GLU A 138 9.40 5.53 10.96
C GLU A 138 9.76 6.41 9.73
N PRO A 139 11.01 6.44 9.22
CA PRO A 139 11.34 7.22 8.02
C PRO A 139 10.52 6.79 6.80
N TRP A 140 10.24 5.50 6.68
CA TRP A 140 9.48 4.93 5.58
C TRP A 140 8.00 5.24 5.72
N PHE A 141 7.43 5.12 6.93
CA PHE A 141 6.07 5.53 7.21
C PHE A 141 5.82 7.00 6.85
N ILE A 142 6.74 7.89 7.21
CA ILE A 142 6.65 9.31 6.83
C ILE A 142 6.72 9.51 5.32
N ALA A 143 7.63 8.81 4.63
CA ALA A 143 7.73 8.87 3.18
C ALA A 143 6.43 8.41 2.50
N GLU A 144 5.81 7.34 2.99
CA GLU A 144 4.54 6.82 2.49
C GLU A 144 3.37 7.77 2.76
N LEU A 145 3.30 8.38 3.95
CA LEU A 145 2.32 9.43 4.23
C LEU A 145 2.46 10.59 3.24
N VAL A 146 3.68 11.04 2.95
CA VAL A 146 3.92 12.09 1.94
C VAL A 146 3.43 11.62 0.56
N ARG A 147 3.73 10.37 0.18
CA ARG A 147 3.30 9.78 -1.09
C ARG A 147 1.78 9.77 -1.21
N GLU A 148 1.09 9.24 -0.21
CA GLU A 148 -0.36 9.15 -0.15
C GLU A 148 -1.04 10.52 -0.22
N GLN A 149 -0.54 11.50 0.54
CA GLN A 149 -1.06 12.87 0.52
C GLN A 149 -0.84 13.57 -0.82
N LEU A 150 0.18 13.19 -1.60
CA LEU A 150 0.34 13.65 -2.97
C LEU A 150 -0.62 12.93 -3.91
N LEU A 151 -0.70 11.60 -3.85
CA LEU A 151 -1.54 10.78 -4.73
C LEU A 151 -3.03 11.10 -4.59
N SER A 152 -3.50 11.38 -3.37
CA SER A 152 -4.90 11.76 -3.14
C SER A 152 -5.30 13.07 -3.84
N ARG A 153 -4.34 13.89 -4.27
CA ARG A 153 -4.56 15.20 -4.91
C ARG A 153 -4.41 15.17 -6.43
N PHE A 154 -3.81 14.12 -6.99
CA PHE A 154 -3.52 14.03 -8.40
C PHE A 154 -4.22 12.82 -9.02
N HIS A 155 -5.04 13.05 -10.05
CA HIS A 155 -5.81 12.01 -10.72
C HIS A 155 -5.29 11.67 -12.14
N ASP A 156 -4.21 12.34 -12.59
CA ASP A 156 -3.68 12.24 -13.96
C ASP A 156 -2.40 11.37 -14.05
N GLU A 157 -1.38 11.76 -14.83
CA GLU A 157 -0.15 10.96 -15.09
C GLU A 157 0.85 10.95 -13.90
N LEU A 158 0.70 11.90 -12.97
CA LEU A 158 1.57 12.05 -11.79
C LEU A 158 1.69 10.80 -10.88
N PRO A 159 0.62 10.04 -10.59
CA PRO A 159 0.66 8.87 -9.71
C PRO A 159 1.70 7.82 -10.08
N TYR A 160 1.98 7.63 -11.37
CA TYR A 160 2.93 6.63 -11.86
C TYR A 160 4.38 7.10 -11.87
N SER A 161 4.66 8.35 -11.50
CA SER A 161 6.00 8.97 -11.66
C SER A 161 6.51 9.67 -10.40
N ILE A 162 5.78 9.55 -9.29
CA ILE A 162 6.16 10.07 -7.98
C ILE A 162 6.78 8.94 -7.15
N ALA A 163 7.93 9.22 -6.54
CA ALA A 163 8.46 8.44 -5.44
C ALA A 163 8.85 9.38 -4.29
N THR A 164 8.81 8.87 -3.06
CA THR A 164 9.15 9.63 -1.86
C THR A 164 10.14 8.84 -1.02
N ARG A 165 11.00 9.54 -0.30
CA ARG A 165 11.93 8.94 0.66
C ARG A 165 12.37 9.97 1.68
N VAL A 166 12.59 9.54 2.92
CA VAL A 166 13.30 10.35 3.91
C VAL A 166 14.80 10.21 3.66
N THR A 167 15.51 11.33 3.58
CA THR A 167 16.96 11.36 3.29
C THR A 167 17.81 11.94 4.42
N GLU A 168 17.17 12.55 5.42
CA GLU A 168 17.84 13.11 6.58
C GLU A 168 16.86 13.07 7.75
N TRP A 169 17.35 12.61 8.90
CA TRP A 169 16.65 12.69 10.17
C TRP A 169 17.62 13.15 11.26
N ASP A 170 17.56 14.43 11.62
CA ASP A 170 18.40 15.02 12.67
C ASP A 170 17.52 15.72 13.73
N GLY A 171 17.35 15.05 14.87
CA GLY A 171 16.50 15.49 15.96
C GLY A 171 15.06 15.78 15.49
N PRO A 172 14.55 17.02 15.64
CA PRO A 172 13.20 17.37 15.19
C PRO A 172 13.08 17.48 13.66
N ARG A 173 14.19 17.54 12.91
CA ARG A 173 14.17 17.85 11.48
C ARG A 173 14.17 16.57 10.64
N ILE A 174 13.19 16.48 9.75
CA ILE A 174 13.05 15.35 8.82
C ILE A 174 12.99 15.91 7.40
N ARG A 175 13.91 15.48 6.53
CA ARG A 175 13.86 15.83 5.10
C ARG A 175 13.30 14.67 4.30
N CYS A 176 12.18 14.90 3.61
CA CYS A 176 11.61 13.99 2.64
C CYS A 176 11.83 14.52 1.22
N GLU A 177 12.54 13.75 0.39
CA GLU A 177 12.63 13.99 -1.04
C GLU A 177 11.40 13.43 -1.76
N ILE A 178 10.88 14.20 -2.73
CA ILE A 178 9.83 13.81 -3.67
C ILE A 178 10.45 13.79 -5.07
N LEU A 179 10.61 12.61 -5.64
CA LEU A 179 11.18 12.39 -6.96
C LEU A 179 10.07 12.42 -8.02
N VAL A 180 10.31 13.14 -9.10
CA VAL A 180 9.45 13.20 -10.29
C VAL A 180 10.28 13.09 -11.56
N GLU A 181 9.68 12.73 -12.69
CA GLU A 181 10.42 12.51 -13.94
C GLU A 181 10.60 13.77 -14.80
N ARG A 182 9.70 14.75 -14.67
CA ARG A 182 9.64 15.94 -15.55
C ARG A 182 9.47 17.24 -14.75
N GLU A 183 9.99 18.35 -15.28
CA GLU A 183 9.85 19.68 -14.65
C GLU A 183 8.39 20.14 -14.53
N SER A 184 7.52 19.76 -15.48
CA SER A 184 6.08 20.02 -15.37
C SER A 184 5.47 19.37 -14.13
N GLN A 185 5.88 18.13 -13.83
CA GLN A 185 5.44 17.39 -12.64
C GLN A 185 5.94 18.04 -11.37
N LYS A 186 7.19 18.50 -11.35
CA LYS A 186 7.74 19.28 -10.23
C LYS A 186 6.90 20.52 -9.96
N GLY A 187 6.53 21.27 -11.01
CA GLY A 187 5.65 22.42 -10.89
C GLY A 187 4.29 22.07 -10.28
N MET A 188 3.69 20.94 -10.69
CA MET A 188 2.42 20.45 -10.15
C MET A 188 2.51 20.04 -8.67
N VAL A 189 3.57 19.33 -8.29
CA VAL A 189 3.82 18.90 -6.90
C VAL A 189 4.08 20.10 -5.98
N ILE A 190 4.81 21.11 -6.46
CA ILE A 190 5.03 22.35 -5.69
C ILE A 190 3.73 23.12 -5.54
N GLY A 191 2.95 23.22 -6.62
CA GLY A 191 1.75 24.04 -6.67
C GLY A 191 2.07 25.55 -6.75
N ARG A 192 1.02 26.37 -6.81
CA ARG A 192 1.16 27.83 -6.92
C ARG A 192 1.69 28.39 -5.60
N ASN A 193 2.89 28.99 -5.64
CA ASN A 193 3.57 29.50 -4.44
C ASN A 193 3.83 28.44 -3.35
N GLY A 194 3.95 27.16 -3.72
CA GLY A 194 4.21 26.09 -2.74
C GLY A 194 2.98 25.62 -1.96
N ASP A 195 1.77 25.97 -2.40
CA ASP A 195 0.53 25.67 -1.69
C ASP A 195 0.26 24.17 -1.53
N VAL A 196 0.51 23.37 -2.57
CA VAL A 196 0.35 21.92 -2.53
C VAL A 196 1.29 21.30 -1.49
N LEU A 197 2.59 21.61 -1.53
CA LEU A 197 3.55 21.10 -0.53
C LEU A 197 3.19 21.54 0.89
N LYS A 198 2.71 22.78 1.06
CA LYS A 198 2.27 23.27 2.36
C LYS A 198 1.11 22.43 2.90
N GLN A 199 0.12 22.14 2.07
CA GLN A 199 -1.04 21.33 2.47
C GLN A 199 -0.65 19.88 2.75
N VAL A 200 0.21 19.28 1.92
CA VAL A 200 0.76 17.94 2.14
C VAL A 200 1.50 17.88 3.47
N GLY A 201 2.42 18.82 3.73
CA GLY A 201 3.18 18.84 4.98
C GLY A 201 2.30 19.00 6.23
N ILE A 202 1.20 19.76 6.15
CA ILE A 202 0.23 19.88 7.24
C ILE A 202 -0.49 18.53 7.47
N ALA A 203 -0.99 17.90 6.40
CA ALA A 203 -1.74 16.66 6.48
C ALA A 203 -0.89 15.46 6.96
N VAL A 204 0.39 15.42 6.60
CA VAL A 204 1.33 14.42 7.10
C VAL A 204 1.57 14.60 8.59
N ARG A 205 1.91 15.83 9.04
CA ARG A 205 2.17 16.08 10.48
C ARG A 205 0.97 15.76 11.36
N SER A 206 -0.26 16.03 10.91
CA SER A 206 -1.46 15.68 11.69
C SER A 206 -1.66 14.19 11.92
N GLN A 207 -0.99 13.33 11.14
CA GLN A 207 -1.04 11.87 11.27
C GLN A 207 0.12 11.31 12.11
N LEU A 208 1.10 12.13 12.46
CA LEU A 208 2.20 11.73 13.35
C LEU A 208 1.76 11.83 14.82
N ALA A 209 2.45 11.11 15.70
CA ALA A 209 2.19 11.15 17.14
C ALA A 209 2.18 12.60 17.67
N ASN A 210 1.27 12.89 18.59
CA ASN A 210 1.03 14.25 19.13
C ASN A 210 0.80 15.33 18.06
N GLY A 211 0.28 14.96 16.87
CA GLY A 211 0.08 15.89 15.76
C GLY A 211 1.38 16.41 15.14
N GLY A 212 2.48 15.68 15.32
CA GLY A 212 3.80 16.08 14.85
C GLY A 212 4.40 17.24 15.65
N GLU A 213 3.98 17.44 16.90
CA GLU A 213 4.58 18.43 17.78
C GLU A 213 6.09 18.19 17.90
N GLY A 214 6.87 19.26 17.71
CA GLY A 214 8.32 19.17 17.67
C GLY A 214 8.91 18.65 16.36
N ILE A 215 8.12 18.20 15.38
CA ILE A 215 8.64 17.73 14.08
C ILE A 215 8.64 18.86 13.03
N HIS A 216 9.79 19.09 12.41
CA HIS A 216 9.97 19.94 11.24
C HIS A 216 10.17 19.09 9.98
N LEU A 217 9.05 18.81 9.29
CA LEU A 217 9.05 18.10 8.02
C LEU A 217 9.37 19.04 6.84
N GLU A 218 10.54 18.87 6.25
CA GLU A 218 11.02 19.56 5.04
C GLU A 218 10.74 18.69 3.79
N LEU A 219 9.89 19.18 2.88
CA LEU A 219 9.59 18.49 1.62
C LEU A 219 10.40 19.09 0.46
N ARG A 220 11.19 18.27 -0.23
CA ARG A 220 12.04 18.71 -1.34
C ARG A 220 11.73 17.97 -2.64
N VAL A 221 11.27 18.70 -3.65
CA VAL A 221 10.96 18.10 -4.96
C VAL A 221 12.19 18.12 -5.87
N LYS A 222 12.55 16.95 -6.40
CA LYS A 222 13.70 16.75 -7.29
C LYS A 222 13.26 16.05 -8.57
N VAL A 223 13.73 16.56 -9.71
CA VAL A 223 13.51 15.92 -11.01
C VAL A 223 14.64 14.93 -11.23
N ASP A 224 14.29 13.65 -11.36
CA ASP A 224 15.18 12.56 -11.75
C ASP A 224 14.58 11.87 -12.97
N LYS A 225 15.07 12.25 -14.16
CA LYS A 225 14.55 11.74 -15.42
C LYS A 225 14.79 10.23 -15.53
N ASP A 226 13.75 9.48 -15.89
CA ASP A 226 13.76 8.02 -16.10
C ASP A 226 14.22 7.24 -14.85
N TRP A 227 14.00 7.77 -13.64
CA TRP A 227 14.46 7.14 -12.39
C TRP A 227 13.92 5.70 -12.24
N GLN A 228 12.72 5.42 -12.72
CA GLN A 228 12.10 4.09 -12.73
C GLN A 228 12.87 3.04 -13.53
N ARG A 229 13.79 3.46 -14.41
CA ARG A 229 14.62 2.57 -15.25
C ARG A 229 16.02 2.35 -14.67
N LYS A 230 16.43 3.14 -13.67
CA LYS A 230 17.77 3.11 -13.07
C LYS A 230 17.75 2.16 -11.89
N SER A 231 18.47 1.04 -11.99
CA SER A 231 18.58 0.03 -10.93
C SER A 231 18.95 0.66 -9.58
N GLU A 232 19.96 1.53 -9.54
CA GLU A 232 20.40 2.23 -8.32
C GLU A 232 19.37 3.19 -7.72
N SER A 233 18.48 3.76 -8.53
CA SER A 233 17.39 4.61 -8.03
C SER A 233 16.27 3.76 -7.44
N LEU A 234 16.02 2.58 -8.01
CA LEU A 234 15.08 1.60 -7.46
C LEU A 234 15.60 0.99 -6.17
N ASP A 235 16.87 0.58 -6.15
CA ASP A 235 17.49 -0.03 -4.98
C ASP A 235 17.46 0.98 -3.81
N ARG A 236 17.79 2.26 -4.03
CA ARG A 236 17.67 3.31 -2.98
C ARG A 236 16.24 3.67 -2.55
N LEU A 237 15.22 3.29 -3.31
CA LEU A 237 13.82 3.47 -2.91
C LEU A 237 13.28 2.26 -2.15
N LEU A 238 13.83 1.08 -2.44
CA LEU A 238 13.41 -0.20 -1.89
C LEU A 238 14.31 -0.67 -0.74
N ASP A 239 15.52 -0.12 -0.59
CA ASP A 239 16.41 -0.40 0.54
C ASP A 239 15.84 0.24 1.80
N PHE A 240 15.42 -0.63 2.72
CA PHE A 240 14.82 -0.29 4.01
C PHE A 240 15.84 0.22 5.05
N GLN A 241 16.97 0.78 4.61
CA GLN A 241 18.00 1.27 5.52
C GLN A 241 17.57 2.59 6.16
N GLU A 242 17.86 2.73 7.46
CA GLU A 242 17.72 4.01 8.15
C GLU A 242 18.62 5.05 7.47
N PRO A 243 18.15 6.30 7.33
CA PRO A 243 19.02 7.37 6.85
C PRO A 243 20.21 7.56 7.79
N ASP A 244 21.38 7.84 7.22
CA ASP A 244 22.61 8.15 7.96
C ASP A 244 22.46 9.37 8.90
#